data_AF-A0A351HWV7-F1
#
_entry.id   AF-A0A351HWV7-F1
#
_cell.length_a   1.000
_cell.length_b   1.000
_cell.length_c   1.000
_cell.angle_alpha   90.00
_cell.angle_beta   90.00
_cell.angle_gamma   90.00
#
_symmetry.space_group_name_H-M   'P 1'
#
loop_
_entity.id
_entity.type
_entity.pdbx_description
1 polymer ?
#
loop_
_entity_poly.entity_id
_entity_poly.type
_entity_poly.pdbx_seq_one_letter_code
_entity_poly.pdbx_strand_id
1 'polypeptide(L)' 'MCLDINQNKEEERLRGELLEILYQKKISTVFQPIVSLQDGTVHGYEALSRGPVASLLHNPDMLFKC' A
#
# COMPACT_ATOMS: atom_id res chain seq x y z
N MET A 1 7.78 -0.51 33.48
CA MET A 1 7.14 -0.96 32.23
C MET A 1 7.61 -0.01 31.14
N CYS A 2 8.75 -0.34 30.54
CA CYS A 2 9.44 0.50 29.56
C CYS A 2 8.76 0.29 28.21
N LEU A 3 7.83 1.16 27.85
CA LEU A 3 7.23 1.20 26.53
C LEU A 3 7.99 2.22 25.64
N ASP A 4 8.55 1.69 24.55
CA ASP A 4 8.39 2.21 23.18
C ASP A 4 9.12 3.48 22.69
N ILE A 5 10.44 3.60 22.92
CA ILE A 5 11.27 4.60 22.17
C ILE A 5 11.48 4.18 20.70
N ASN A 6 11.53 2.88 20.40
CA ASN A 6 11.82 2.36 19.05
C ASN A 6 10.62 2.38 18.10
N GLN A 7 9.39 2.17 18.59
CA GLN A 7 8.21 2.13 17.73
C GLN A 7 7.90 3.51 17.14
N ASN A 8 8.03 4.56 17.95
CA ASN A 8 7.74 5.93 17.53
C ASN A 8 8.71 6.45 16.44
N LYS A 9 9.97 6.00 16.47
CA LYS A 9 10.97 6.37 15.44
C LYS A 9 10.68 5.73 14.07
N GLU A 10 10.23 4.49 14.06
CA GLU A 10 9.88 3.80 12.81
C GLU A 10 8.62 4.38 12.17
N GLU A 11 7.66 4.79 12.98
CA GLU A 11 6.44 5.44 12.50
C GLU A 11 6.75 6.79 11.83
N GLU A 12 7.58 7.63 12.47
CA GLU A 12 8.05 8.89 11.86
C GLU A 12 8.84 8.65 10.56
N ARG A 13 9.65 7.59 10.51
CA ARG A 13 10.38 7.19 9.29
C ARG A 13 9.43 6.82 8.16
N LEU A 14 8.42 5.99 8.44
CA LEU A 14 7.43 5.56 7.45
C LEU A 14 6.55 6.73 6.99
N ARG A 15 6.20 7.64 7.90
CA ARG A 15 5.47 8.88 7.58
C ARG A 15 6.27 9.77 6.63
N GLY A 16 7.57 9.94 6.88
CA GLY A 16 8.48 10.65 5.97
C GLY A 16 8.55 10.00 4.59
N GLU A 17 8.69 8.67 4.54
CA GLU A 17 8.69 7.91 3.29
C GLU A 17 7.37 8.04 2.52
N LEU A 18 6.22 8.01 3.21
CA LEU A 18 4.90 8.20 2.60
C LEU A 18 4.78 9.58 1.96
N LEU A 19 5.23 10.64 2.64
CA LEU A 19 5.20 11.99 2.09
C LEU A 19 6.06 12.11 0.82
N GLU A 20 7.24 11.47 0.78
CA GLU A 20 8.07 11.42 -0.42
C GLU A 20 7.38 10.64 -1.56
N ILE A 21 6.72 9.51 -1.27
CA ILE A 21 5.96 8.75 -2.26
C ILE A 21 4.85 9.61 -2.88
N LEU A 22 4.11 10.35 -2.05
CA LEU A 22 3.04 11.24 -2.49
C LEU A 22 3.60 12.42 -3.32
N TYR A 23 4.65 13.07 -2.82
CA TYR A 23 5.29 14.20 -3.49
C TYR A 23 5.83 13.80 -4.87
N GLN A 24 6.48 12.64 -4.95
CA GLN A 24 7.07 12.12 -6.19
C GLN A 24 6.08 11.32 -7.05
N LYS A 25 4.80 11.23 -6.65
CA LYS A 25 3.73 10.49 -7.35
C LYS A 25 4.11 9.03 -7.64
N LYS A 26 4.75 8.36 -6.68
CA LYS A 26 5.26 6.98 -6.81
C LYS A 26 4.24 5.90 -6.44
N ILE A 27 2.94 6.22 -6.48
CA ILE A 27 1.87 5.24 -6.35
C ILE A 27 1.57 4.69 -7.73
N SER A 28 1.58 3.36 -7.84
CA SER A 28 1.19 2.62 -9.04
C SER A 28 -0.07 1.81 -8.76
N THR A 29 -0.75 1.37 -9.81
CA THR A 29 -1.99 0.60 -9.71
C THR A 29 -1.82 -0.73 -10.43
N VAL A 30 -2.17 -1.82 -9.75
CA VAL A 30 -2.36 -3.14 -10.37
C VAL A 30 -3.85 -3.47 -10.44
N PHE A 31 -4.25 -4.41 -11.29
CA PHE A 31 -5.65 -4.72 -11.54
C PHE A 31 -5.94 -6.18 -11.22
N GLN A 32 -6.93 -6.41 -10.36
CA GLN A 32 -7.42 -7.75 -10.04
C GLN A 32 -8.73 -8.02 -10.77
N PRO A 33 -8.83 -9.06 -11.62
CA PRO A 33 -10.06 -9.39 -12.32
C PRO A 33 -11.18 -9.80 -11.36
N ILE A 34 -12.39 -9.31 -11.62
CA ILE A 34 -13.63 -9.78 -11.00
C ILE A 34 -14.32 -10.68 -12.03
N VAL A 35 -14.45 -11.97 -11.70
CA VAL A 35 -14.91 -13.01 -12.62
C VAL A 35 -16.24 -13.62 -12.20
N SER A 36 -17.03 -14.02 -13.18
CA SER A 36 -18.18 -14.91 -12.97
C SER A 36 -17.70 -16.28 -12.53
N LEU A 37 -18.30 -16.83 -11.47
CA LEU A 37 -18.03 -18.19 -11.02
C LEU A 37 -18.73 -19.27 -11.88
N GLN A 38 -19.65 -18.87 -12.75
CA GLN A 38 -20.41 -19.81 -13.60
C GLN A 38 -19.63 -20.21 -14.85
N ASP A 39 -18.95 -19.25 -15.47
CA ASP A 39 -18.33 -19.38 -16.78
C ASP A 39 -16.92 -18.76 -16.89
N GLY A 40 -16.43 -18.11 -15.83
CA GLY A 40 -15.10 -17.48 -15.82
C GLY A 40 -15.02 -16.16 -16.57
N THR A 41 -16.14 -15.62 -17.07
CA THR A 41 -16.15 -14.35 -17.80
C THR A 41 -15.71 -13.19 -16.90
N VAL A 42 -14.86 -12.30 -17.40
CA VAL A 42 -14.42 -11.09 -16.68
C VAL A 42 -15.49 -10.02 -16.75
N HIS A 43 -15.99 -9.57 -15.60
CA HIS A 43 -16.96 -8.47 -15.49
C HIS A 43 -16.30 -7.10 -15.33
N GLY A 44 -15.08 -7.08 -14.79
CA GLY A 44 -14.35 -5.85 -14.53
C GLY A 44 -13.07 -6.13 -13.75
N TYR A 45 -12.45 -5.05 -13.28
CA TYR A 45 -11.20 -5.11 -12.55
C TYR A 45 -11.26 -4.20 -11.34
N GLU A 46 -10.80 -4.69 -10.20
CA GLU A 46 -10.51 -3.88 -9.03
C GLU A 46 -9.14 -3.22 -9.21
N ALA A 47 -9.09 -1.90 -9.02
CA ALA A 47 -7.85 -1.14 -9.03
C ALA A 47 -7.21 -1.17 -7.64
N LEU A 48 -5.99 -1.68 -7.55
CA LEU A 48 -5.27 -1.87 -6.29
C LEU A 48 -3.99 -1.03 -6.25
N SER A 49 -3.96 -0.01 -5.39
CA SER A 49 -2.82 0.89 -5.21
C SER A 49 -1.60 0.18 -4.60
N ARG A 50 -0.40 0.55 -5.05
CA ARG A 50 0.89 0.04 -4.59
C ARG A 50 1.90 1.17 -4.48
N GLY A 51 2.64 1.22 -3.37
CA GLY A 51 3.86 2.03 -3.29
C GLY A 51 5.03 1.42 -4.08
N PRO A 52 6.24 2.01 -4.00
CA PRO A 52 7.43 1.54 -4.69
C PRO A 52 7.77 0.07 -4.39
N VAL A 53 8.22 -0.68 -5.38
CA VAL A 53 8.73 -2.05 -5.19
C VAL A 53 9.91 -2.02 -4.21
N ALA A 54 9.97 -3.02 -3.32
CA ALA A 54 10.94 -3.13 -2.22
C ALA A 54 10.81 -2.08 -1.08
N SER A 55 9.76 -1.26 -1.06
CA SER A 55 9.35 -0.47 0.11
C SER A 55 8.38 -1.25 1.00
N LEU A 56 8.39 -0.98 2.31
CA LEU A 56 7.34 -1.46 3.22
C LEU A 56 5.95 -0.91 2.84
N LEU A 57 5.91 0.26 2.21
CA LEU A 57 4.70 0.92 1.71
C LEU A 57 4.27 0.40 0.33
N HIS A 58 4.93 -0.64 -0.21
CA HIS A 58 4.43 -1.35 -1.39
C HIS A 58 3.07 -2.00 -1.11
N ASN A 59 2.91 -2.58 0.09
CA ASN A 59 1.68 -3.23 0.50
C ASN A 59 0.61 -2.17 0.84
N PRO A 60 -0.60 -2.25 0.26
CA PRO A 60 -1.68 -1.31 0.56
C PRO A 60 -2.03 -1.23 2.05
N ASP A 61 -1.95 -2.33 2.81
CA ASP A 61 -2.25 -2.33 4.25
C ASP A 61 -1.33 -1.37 5.02
N MET A 62 -0.05 -1.31 4.63
CA MET A 62 0.92 -0.40 5.23
C MET A 62 0.76 1.02 4.69
N LEU A 63 0.35 1.18 3.43
CA LEU A 63 0.15 2.47 2.77
C LEU A 63 -1.02 3.27 3.37
N PHE A 64 -2.07 2.58 3.84
CA PHE A 64 -3.29 3.18 4.41
C PHE A 64 -3.42 3.01 5.92
N LYS A 65 -2.36 2.61 6.62
CA LYS A 65 -2.38 2.43 8.08
C LYS A 65 -2.52 3.79 8.78
N CYS A 66 -3.53 3.91 9.63
CA CYS A 66 -3.83 5.08 10.46
C CYS A 66 -3.22 4.98 11.85
#